data_AF-A0A356QTA6-F1
#
_entry.id   AF-A0A356QTA6-F1
#
_cell.length_a   1.000
_cell.length_b   1.000
_cell.length_c   1.000
_cell.angle_alpha   90.00
_cell.angle_beta   90.00
_cell.angle_gamma   90.00
#
_symmetry.space_group_name_H-M   'P 1'
#
loop_
_entity.id
_entity.type
_entity.pdbx_description
1 polymer ?
#
loop_
_entity_poly.entity_id
_entity_poly.type
_entity_poly.pdbx_seq_one_letter_code
_entity_poly.pdbx_strand_id
1 'polypeptide(L)'
;MRTHDNFYFIFFKKLVVISLVAHLTPRIASATPANKISHPNVIVIYTDDQGYGDASCFNKDSQFVTPNIDRLAQEGVLFTDGHCSDTVCTPSR
;
A
#
# COMPACT_ATOMS: atom_id res chain seq x y z
N MET A 1 68.56 21.08 4.04
CA MET A 1 67.35 21.92 3.86
C MET A 1 66.71 21.58 2.51
N ARG A 2 66.07 20.41 2.38
CA ARG A 2 65.51 19.91 1.09
C ARG A 2 64.48 18.76 1.23
N THR A 3 63.89 18.58 2.41
CA THR A 3 63.00 17.43 2.72
C THR A 3 61.53 17.81 2.90
N HIS A 4 61.18 19.11 2.93
CA HIS A 4 59.78 19.55 3.11
C HIS A 4 58.99 19.66 1.79
N ASP A 5 59.65 19.91 0.66
CA ASP A 5 58.98 20.17 -0.62
C ASP A 5 58.32 18.92 -1.23
N ASN A 6 58.89 17.73 -0.97
CA ASN A 6 58.41 16.48 -1.53
C ASN A 6 57.13 15.97 -0.83
N PHE A 7 56.96 16.31 0.46
CA PHE A 7 55.80 15.90 1.25
C PHE A 7 54.53 16.65 0.81
N TYR A 8 54.63 17.97 0.64
CA TYR A 8 53.51 18.78 0.13
C TYR A 8 53.13 18.40 -1.29
N PHE A 9 54.09 18.11 -2.16
CA PHE A 9 53.83 17.70 -3.54
C PHE A 9 53.09 16.35 -3.64
N ILE A 10 53.44 15.37 -2.80
CA ILE A 10 52.75 14.07 -2.73
C ILE A 10 51.33 14.22 -2.17
N PHE A 11 51.15 15.05 -1.14
CA PHE A 11 49.82 15.35 -0.58
C PHE A 11 48.92 16.08 -1.59
N PHE A 12 49.45 17.06 -2.32
CA PHE A 12 48.70 17.80 -3.34
C PHE A 12 48.29 16.92 -4.52
N LYS A 13 49.19 16.04 -5.00
CA LYS A 13 48.86 15.04 -6.04
C LYS A 13 47.78 14.06 -5.59
N LYS A 14 47.81 13.60 -4.32
CA LYS A 14 46.76 12.70 -3.79
C LYS A 14 45.39 13.40 -3.70
N LEU A 15 45.35 14.67 -3.29
CA LEU A 15 44.11 15.47 -3.22
C LEU A 15 43.48 15.69 -4.60
N VAL A 16 44.28 15.97 -5.63
CA VAL A 16 43.79 16.15 -7.01
C VAL A 16 43.23 14.84 -7.59
N VAL A 17 43.88 13.70 -7.33
CA VAL A 17 43.41 12.38 -7.79
C VAL A 17 42.09 11.96 -7.10
N ILE A 18 41.93 12.27 -5.81
CA ILE A 18 40.68 11.98 -5.08
C ILE A 18 39.51 12.81 -5.63
N SER A 19 39.74 14.06 -6.03
CA SER A 19 38.72 14.91 -6.67
C SER A 19 38.34 14.39 -8.07
N LEU A 20 39.30 13.86 -8.84
CA LEU A 20 39.05 13.35 -10.19
C LEU A 20 38.23 12.04 -10.19
N VAL A 21 38.47 11.13 -9.23
CA VAL A 21 37.72 9.86 -9.14
C VAL A 21 36.27 10.08 -8.68
N ALA A 22 35.99 11.14 -7.90
CA ALA A 22 34.64 11.48 -7.43
C ALA A 22 33.68 11.95 -8.55
N HIS A 23 34.17 12.18 -9.77
CA HIS A 23 33.36 12.64 -10.91
C HIS A 23 33.18 11.59 -12.03
N LEU A 24 33.77 10.39 -11.88
CA LEU A 24 33.65 9.31 -12.87
C LEU A 24 32.67 8.19 -12.48
N THR A 25 31.98 8.29 -11.34
CA THR A 25 30.92 7.31 -11.03
C THR A 25 29.68 7.61 -11.88
N PRO A 26 29.19 6.66 -12.70
CA PRO A 26 27.96 6.83 -13.45
C PRO A 26 26.83 7.09 -12.47
N ARG A 27 26.21 8.26 -12.58
CA ARG A 27 25.00 8.61 -11.84
C ARG A 27 23.88 7.77 -12.43
N ILE A 28 23.62 6.61 -11.84
CA ILE A 28 22.42 5.82 -12.13
C ILE A 28 21.24 6.70 -11.73
N ALA A 29 20.64 7.36 -12.71
CA ALA A 29 19.35 8.01 -12.54
C ALA A 29 18.33 6.90 -12.35
N SER A 30 18.01 6.59 -11.09
CA SER A 30 16.84 5.78 -10.77
C SER A 30 15.62 6.57 -11.23
N ALA A 31 15.09 6.23 -12.41
CA ALA A 31 13.76 6.68 -12.80
C ALA A 31 12.79 6.02 -11.81
N THR A 32 12.35 6.79 -10.81
CA THR A 32 11.27 6.37 -9.92
C THR A 32 10.09 6.01 -10.82
N PRO A 33 9.60 4.76 -10.81
CA PRO A 33 8.42 4.44 -11.58
C PRO A 33 7.32 5.37 -11.08
N ALA A 34 6.74 6.15 -11.99
CA ALA A 34 5.58 6.96 -11.68
C ALA A 34 4.51 5.98 -11.18
N ASN A 35 4.29 5.98 -9.86
CA ASN A 35 3.27 5.17 -9.21
C ASN A 35 1.93 5.71 -9.72
N LYS A 36 1.46 5.14 -10.84
CA LYS A 36 0.12 5.39 -11.35
C LYS A 36 -0.80 4.93 -10.23
N ILE A 37 -1.34 5.88 -9.47
CA ILE A 37 -2.35 5.59 -8.46
C ILE A 37 -3.50 4.94 -9.21
N SER A 38 -3.58 3.61 -9.15
CA SER A 38 -4.67 2.88 -9.77
C SER A 38 -5.88 3.13 -8.89
N HIS A 39 -6.85 3.88 -9.42
CA HIS A 39 -8.12 4.04 -8.75
C HIS A 39 -8.81 2.66 -8.73
N PRO A 40 -9.06 2.07 -7.55
CA PRO A 40 -9.77 0.80 -7.49
C PRO A 40 -11.20 0.99 -7.98
N ASN A 41 -11.76 -0.04 -8.59
CA ASN A 41 -13.21 -0.07 -8.84
C ASN A 41 -13.92 -0.33 -7.51
N VAL A 42 -14.90 0.49 -7.17
CA VAL A 42 -15.72 0.32 -5.98
C VAL A 42 -17.09 -0.19 -6.41
N ILE A 43 -17.49 -1.36 -5.89
CA ILE A 43 -18.80 -1.97 -6.14
C ILE A 43 -19.53 -2.01 -4.80
N VAL A 44 -20.72 -1.41 -4.75
CA VAL A 44 -21.62 -1.50 -3.60
C VAL A 44 -22.72 -2.51 -3.92
N ILE A 45 -22.78 -3.60 -3.16
CA ILE A 45 -23.85 -4.59 -3.22
C ILE A 45 -24.78 -4.28 -2.05
N TYR A 46 -26.05 -3.98 -2.36
CA TYR A 46 -27.06 -3.61 -1.37
C TYR A 46 -28.26 -4.54 -1.52
N THR A 47 -28.67 -5.15 -0.42
CA THR A 47 -29.76 -6.13 -0.36
C THR A 47 -30.98 -5.51 0.31
N ASP A 48 -32.17 -5.85 -0.18
CA ASP A 48 -33.44 -5.39 0.40
C ASP A 48 -33.95 -6.42 1.42
N ASP A 49 -34.43 -5.93 2.56
CA ASP A 49 -35.02 -6.73 3.66
C ASP A 49 -34.19 -7.93 4.17
N GLN A 50 -32.86 -7.92 3.97
CA GLN A 50 -32.00 -9.00 4.49
C GLN A 50 -31.85 -8.88 6.01
N GLY A 51 -32.24 -9.93 6.73
CA GLY A 51 -32.05 -10.05 8.17
C GLY A 51 -30.60 -10.34 8.54
N TYR A 52 -30.19 -9.94 9.75
CA TYR A 52 -28.83 -10.13 10.26
C TYR A 52 -28.36 -11.59 10.20
N GLY A 53 -29.25 -12.55 10.49
CA GLY A 53 -28.94 -13.98 10.51
C GLY A 53 -29.09 -14.69 9.17
N ASP A 54 -29.40 -13.99 8.07
CA ASP A 54 -29.70 -14.64 6.79
C ASP A 54 -28.44 -15.09 6.05
N ALA A 55 -27.32 -14.36 6.18
CA ALA A 55 -26.05 -14.83 5.63
C ALA A 55 -25.39 -15.84 6.57
N SER A 56 -24.92 -16.97 6.02
CA SER A 56 -24.32 -18.05 6.81
C SER A 56 -23.04 -17.66 7.55
N CYS A 57 -22.37 -16.58 7.13
CA CYS A 57 -21.24 -16.00 7.86
C CYS A 57 -21.61 -15.33 9.19
N PHE A 58 -22.88 -14.91 9.39
CA PHE A 58 -23.38 -14.34 10.65
C PHE A 58 -24.11 -15.38 11.52
N ASN A 59 -24.70 -16.39 10.91
CA ASN A 59 -25.42 -17.45 11.60
C ASN A 59 -25.07 -18.83 11.01
N LYS A 60 -24.40 -19.68 11.81
CA LYS A 60 -24.04 -21.04 11.40
C LYS A 60 -25.25 -21.93 11.13
N ASP A 61 -26.38 -21.61 11.75
CA ASP A 61 -27.66 -22.29 11.57
C ASP A 61 -28.59 -21.50 10.62
N SER A 62 -28.02 -20.64 9.75
CA SER A 62 -28.81 -19.91 8.74
C SER A 62 -29.59 -20.89 7.87
N GLN A 63 -30.81 -20.50 7.51
CA GLN A 63 -31.64 -21.25 6.57
C GLN A 63 -31.08 -21.18 5.14
N PHE A 64 -30.25 -20.17 4.83
CA PHE A 64 -29.71 -19.93 3.51
C PHE A 64 -28.22 -20.23 3.46
N VAL A 65 -27.81 -20.88 2.37
CA VAL A 65 -26.40 -21.16 2.08
C VAL A 65 -25.89 -20.04 1.16
N THR A 66 -24.98 -19.20 1.67
CA THR A 66 -24.52 -17.99 0.97
C THR A 66 -23.02 -18.02 0.64
N PRO A 67 -22.54 -18.98 -0.18
CA PRO A 67 -21.11 -19.27 -0.30
C PRO A 67 -20.30 -18.09 -0.88
N ASN A 68 -20.91 -17.28 -1.75
CA ASN A 68 -20.25 -16.11 -2.31
C ASN A 68 -20.14 -14.96 -1.30
N ILE A 69 -21.15 -14.75 -0.44
CA ILE A 69 -21.10 -13.75 0.65
C ILE A 69 -20.10 -14.22 1.71
N ASP A 70 -20.12 -15.51 2.04
CA ASP A 70 -19.20 -16.10 3.01
C ASP A 70 -17.74 -15.96 2.57
N ARG A 71 -17.46 -16.16 1.27
CA ARG A 71 -16.13 -15.93 0.70
C ARG A 71 -15.71 -14.46 0.83
N LEU A 72 -16.61 -13.51 0.55
CA LEU A 72 -16.33 -12.07 0.74
C LEU A 72 -16.03 -11.73 2.21
N ALA A 73 -16.76 -12.35 3.15
CA ALA A 73 -16.51 -12.18 4.59
C ALA A 73 -15.15 -12.76 5.02
N GLN A 74 -14.74 -13.90 4.46
CA GLN A 74 -13.46 -14.54 4.76
C GLN A 74 -12.25 -13.81 4.17
N GLU A 75 -12.39 -13.27 2.97
CA GLU A 75 -11.32 -12.53 2.27
C GLU A 75 -11.25 -11.05 2.69
N GLY A 76 -12.25 -10.56 3.43
CA GLY A 76 -12.42 -9.16 3.76
C GLY A 76 -12.56 -8.89 5.25
N VAL A 77 -13.38 -7.89 5.56
CA VAL A 77 -13.72 -7.49 6.94
C VAL A 77 -15.21 -7.72 7.14
N LEU A 78 -15.55 -8.43 8.21
CA LEU A 78 -16.93 -8.69 8.63
C LEU A 78 -17.31 -7.75 9.78
N PHE A 79 -18.34 -6.92 9.57
CA PHE A 79 -18.90 -6.07 10.62
C PHE A 79 -20.01 -6.82 11.35
N THR A 80 -19.77 -7.20 12.61
CA THR A 80 -20.76 -7.92 13.44
C THR A 80 -21.72 -6.98 14.18
N ASP A 81 -21.46 -5.68 14.18
CA ASP A 81 -22.24 -4.64 14.87
C ASP A 81 -22.52 -3.46 13.92
N GLY A 82 -23.13 -3.76 12.78
CA GLY A 82 -23.53 -2.78 11.77
C GLY A 82 -25.02 -2.44 11.89
N HIS A 83 -25.36 -1.16 11.88
CA HIS A 83 -26.74 -0.67 11.99
C HIS A 83 -27.14 0.17 10.78
N CYS A 84 -28.40 0.05 10.35
CA CYS A 84 -29.04 0.99 9.43
C CYS A 84 -29.47 2.26 10.18
N SER A 85 -29.65 3.36 9.45
CA SER A 85 -30.13 4.63 10.00
C SER A 85 -31.60 4.58 10.43
N ASP A 86 -32.38 3.69 9.83
CA ASP A 86 -33.81 3.53 10.10
C ASP A 86 -34.26 2.09 9.75
N THR A 87 -35.31 1.63 10.41
CA THR A 87 -35.90 0.30 10.25
C THR A 87 -36.73 0.10 8.97
N VAL A 88 -37.00 1.17 8.22
CA VAL A 88 -37.76 1.11 6.95
C VAL A 88 -36.89 1.49 5.75
N CYS A 89 -37.12 0.84 4.60
CA CYS A 89 -36.23 0.91 3.44
C CYS A 89 -36.02 2.31 2.85
N THR A 90 -36.96 3.25 3.05
CA THR A 90 -36.90 4.60 2.46
C THR A 90 -35.93 5.55 3.16
N PRO A 91 -36.00 5.74 4.47
CA PRO A 91 -34.98 6.51 5.21
C PRO A 91 -33.68 5.73 5.49
N SER A 92 -33.64 4.42 5.23
CA SER A 92 -32.41 3.63 5.31
C SER A 92 -31.47 3.79 4.11
N ARG A 93 -31.98 4.18 2.93
CA ARG A 93 -31.21 4.35 1.68
C ARG A 93 -30.87 5.81 1.41
#